data_AF-A0A6B2LXP3-F1
#
_entry.id   AF-A0A6B2LXP3-F1
#
_cell.length_a   1.000
_cell.length_b   1.000
_cell.length_c   1.000
_cell.angle_alpha   90.00
_cell.angle_beta   90.00
_cell.angle_gamma   90.00
#
_symmetry.space_group_name_H-M   'P 1'
#
loop_
_entity.id
_entity.type
_entity.pdbx_description
1 polymer ?
#
loop_
_entity_poly.entity_id
_entity_poly.type
_entity_poly.pdbx_seq_one_letter_code
_entity_poly.pdbx_strand_id
1 'polypeptide(L)' 'MLDGKPISLNIWDTAESEDYDRMRPLSYPDTDVFLLAFSVVSPSSLEHIQSKWYPEVS' A
#
# COMPACT_ATOMS: atom_id res chain seq x y z
N MET A 1 0.24 -8.41 20.03
CA MET A 1 1.58 -8.98 20.30
C MET A 1 1.98 -9.82 19.10
N LEU A 2 3.24 -9.82 18.70
CA LEU A 2 3.83 -10.78 17.77
C LEU A 2 4.93 -11.51 18.53
N ASP A 3 4.95 -12.84 18.49
CA ASP A 3 5.91 -13.68 19.24
C ASP A 3 6.03 -13.30 20.73
N GLY A 4 4.90 -13.00 21.37
CA GLY A 4 4.87 -12.62 22.79
C GLY A 4 5.45 -11.24 23.09
N LYS A 5 5.71 -10.40 22.09
CA LYS A 5 6.16 -9.00 22.26
C LYS A 5 5.08 -8.01 21.82
N PRO A 6 4.80 -6.94 22.59
CA PRO A 6 3.93 -5.87 22.12
C PRO A 6 4.61 -5.14 20.96
N ILE A 7 3.82 -4.73 19.96
CA ILE A 7 4.29 -3.95 18.82
C ILE A 7 3.43 -2.70 18.73
N SER A 8 4.07 -1.57 18.45
CA SER A 8 3.39 -0.35 18.02
C SER A 8 3.37 -0.35 16.50
N LEU A 9 2.17 -0.29 15.92
CA LEU A 9 1.98 -0.27 14.47
C LEU A 9 1.49 1.13 14.08
N ASN A 10 2.19 1.79 13.17
CA ASN A 10 1.71 3.01 12.53
C ASN A 10 1.07 2.62 11.20
N ILE A 11 -0.19 3.01 10.99
CA ILE A 11 -0.93 2.71 9.77
C ILE A 11 -1.14 4.02 9.01
N TRP A 12 -0.81 4.01 7.73
CA TRP A 12 -1.04 5.10 6.80
C TRP A 12 -1.94 4.62 5.67
N ASP A 13 -3.09 5.27 5.51
CA ASP A 13 -4.03 4.99 4.44
C ASP A 13 -3.81 5.97 3.28
N THR A 14 -3.93 5.48 2.05
CA THR A 14 -3.63 6.25 0.84
C THR A 14 -4.73 6.13 -0.21
N ALA A 15 -5.06 7.24 -0.87
CA ALA A 15 -6.08 7.24 -1.91
C ALA A 15 -5.60 6.57 -3.21
N GLU A 16 -6.52 5.83 -3.85
CA GLU A 16 -6.34 5.18 -5.15
C GLU A 16 -6.37 6.18 -6.34
N SER A 17 -7.05 7.31 -6.19
CA SER A 17 -7.25 8.28 -7.29
C SER A 17 -5.92 8.81 -7.83
N GLU A 18 -5.85 8.96 -9.16
CA GLU A 18 -4.70 9.53 -9.88
C GLU A 18 -4.37 10.97 -9.45
N ASP A 19 -5.36 11.72 -8.95
CA ASP A 19 -5.15 13.05 -8.38
C ASP A 19 -4.15 13.05 -7.21
N TYR A 20 -3.96 11.88 -6.57
CA TYR A 20 -3.06 11.68 -5.44
C TYR A 20 -1.74 11.00 -5.81
N ASP A 21 -1.50 10.69 -7.08
CA ASP A 21 -0.28 9.98 -7.52
C ASP A 21 1.01 10.71 -7.11
N ARG A 22 0.98 12.05 -7.03
CA ARG A 22 2.13 12.86 -6.58
C ARG A 22 2.22 13.00 -5.06
N MET A 23 1.12 12.82 -4.34
CA MET A 23 1.06 12.96 -2.89
C MET A 23 1.38 11.65 -2.18
N ARG A 24 0.98 10.50 -2.74
CA ARG A 24 1.22 9.17 -2.16
C ARG A 24 2.69 8.90 -1.83
N PRO A 25 3.66 9.21 -2.70
CA PRO A 25 5.06 8.95 -2.42
C PRO A 25 5.62 9.76 -1.25
N LEU A 26 4.95 10.85 -0.85
CA LEU A 26 5.36 11.63 0.33
C LEU A 26 5.11 10.88 1.64
N SER A 27 4.27 9.85 1.64
CA SER A 27 3.98 8.99 2.80
C SER A 27 4.89 7.76 2.90
N TYR A 28 5.73 7.50 1.89
CA TYR A 28 6.58 6.30 1.80
C TYR A 28 7.88 6.32 2.61
N PRO A 29 8.53 7.48 2.86
CA PRO A 29 9.73 7.51 3.67
C PRO A 29 9.53 6.81 5.02
N ASP A 30 10.54 6.04 5.44
CA ASP A 30 10.54 5.29 6.69
C ASP A 30 9.43 4.21 6.82
N THR A 31 8.85 3.76 5.70
CA THR A 31 7.92 2.62 5.69
C THR A 31 8.65 1.28 5.78
N ASP A 32 8.32 0.47 6.79
CA ASP A 32 8.87 -0.88 6.94
C ASP A 32 8.20 -1.91 6.03
N VAL A 33 6.89 -1.78 5.78
CA VAL A 33 6.07 -2.74 5.04
C VAL A 33 4.97 -2.02 4.24
N PHE A 34 4.82 -2.38 2.97
CA PHE A 34 3.67 -2.00 2.14
C PHE A 34 2.63 -3.12 2.07
N LEU A 35 1.35 -2.76 2.13
CA LEU A 35 0.23 -3.66 1.89
C LEU A 35 -0.43 -3.31 0.56
N LEU A 36 -0.20 -4.14 -0.46
CA LEU A 36 -0.86 -4.01 -1.75
C LEU A 36 -2.17 -4.81 -1.75
N ALA A 37 -3.30 -4.08 -1.76
CA ALA A 37 -4.63 -4.67 -1.68
C ALA A 37 -5.33 -4.67 -3.04
N PHE A 38 -6.07 -5.74 -3.32
CA PHE A 38 -6.97 -5.86 -4.47
C PHE A 38 -8.28 -6.53 -4.02
N SER A 39 -9.32 -6.38 -4.83
CA SER A 39 -10.64 -6.97 -4.59
C SER A 39 -10.82 -8.26 -5.38
N VAL A 40 -11.18 -9.34 -4.69
CA VAL A 40 -11.43 -10.66 -5.30
C VAL A 40 -12.63 -10.68 -6.25
N VAL A 41 -13.54 -9.71 -6.11
CA VAL A 41 -14.70 -9.54 -7.02
C VAL A 41 -14.41 -8.54 -8.15
N SER A 42 -13.21 -7.95 -8.19
CA SER A 42 -12.78 -7.01 -9.22
C SER A 42 -11.41 -7.40 -9.77
N PRO A 43 -11.34 -8.29 -10.78
CA PRO A 43 -10.07 -8.74 -11.35
C PRO A 43 -9.15 -7.61 -11.84
N SER A 44 -9.72 -6.51 -12.33
CA SER A 44 -8.96 -5.32 -12.76
C SER A 44 -8.14 -4.70 -11.62
N SER A 45 -8.61 -4.79 -10.37
CA SER A 45 -7.83 -4.31 -9.22
C SER A 45 -6.56 -5.14 -8.97
N LEU A 46 -6.56 -6.44 -9.31
CA LEU A 46 -5.36 -7.27 -9.26
C LEU A 46 -4.41 -6.95 -10.42
N GLU A 47 -4.94 -6.68 -11.61
CA GLU A 47 -4.15 -6.21 -12.75
C GLU A 47 -3.44 -4.89 -12.40
N HIS A 48 -4.11 -3.97 -11.71
CA HIS A 48 -3.53 -2.72 -11.21
C HIS A 48 -2.39 -2.94 -10.21
N ILE A 49 -2.40 -4.01 -9.42
CA ILE A 49 -1.26 -4.36 -8.55
C ILE A 49 0.00 -4.54 -9.39
N GLN A 50 -0.10 -5.28 -10.49
CA GLN A 50 1.05 -5.61 -11.33
C GLN A 50 1.49 -4.43 -12.20
N SER A 51 0.53 -3.67 -12.74
CA SER A 51 0.81 -2.61 -13.71
C SER A 51 1.13 -1.25 -13.10
N LYS A 52 0.63 -0.96 -11.88
CA LYS A 52 0.79 0.33 -11.21
C LYS A 52 1.42 0.20 -9.82
N TRP A 53 0.77 -0.53 -8.91
CA TRP A 53 1.10 -0.43 -7.48
C TRP A 53 2.43 -1.08 -7.10
N TYR A 54 2.72 -2.26 -7.64
CA TYR A 54 3.99 -2.93 -7.37
C TYR A 54 5.18 -2.13 -7.94
N PRO A 55 5.19 -1.71 -9.22
CA PRO A 55 6.25 -0.84 -9.74
C PRO A 55 6.45 0.48 -8.99
N GLU A 56 5.41 1.03 -8.35
CA GLU A 56 5.49 2.29 -7.61
C GLU A 56 6.24 2.15 -6.28
N VAL A 57 6.16 0.98 -5.62
CA VAL A 57 6.75 0.73 -4.29
C VAL A 57 7.94 -0.25 -4.30
N SER A 58 8.28 -0.82 -5.46
CA SER A 58 9.37 -1.80 -5.65
C SER A 58 10.74 -1.16 -5.87
#